data_AF-A0A6G5A1A2-F1
#
_entry.id   AF-A0A6G5A1A2-F1
#
_cell.length_a   1.000
_cell.length_b   1.000
_cell.length_c   1.000
_cell.angle_alpha   90.00
_cell.angle_beta   90.00
_cell.angle_gamma   90.00
#
_symmetry.space_group_name_H-M   'P 1'
#
loop_
_entity.id
_entity.type
_entity.pdbx_description
1 polymer ?
#
loop_
_entity_poly.entity_id
_entity_poly.type
_entity_poly.pdbx_seq_one_letter_code
_entity_poly.pdbx_strand_id
1 'polypeptide(L)'
;MHAAFGFVLICLAGSAICKLGSPGGPMKLPRDSPDGFLTMEKFKHAVAISDSDNDTIFECLSTKRLGIDPQTLTGTYEFLLPSSGHVLLFYVRPGDTPGTITLTSDLDPNPKEGIIYYTDYKDCVVADLELQGDGHRKFIL
;
A
#
# COMPACT_ATOMS: atom_id res chain seq x y z
N MET A 1 -55.28 -11.27 -22.93
CA MET A 1 -55.46 -10.57 -21.64
C MET A 1 -54.51 -11.19 -20.62
N HIS A 2 -53.71 -10.35 -19.94
CA HIS A 2 -52.79 -10.61 -18.81
C HIS A 2 -51.49 -11.37 -19.15
N ALA A 3 -50.35 -10.67 -19.23
CA ALA A 3 -49.35 -10.38 -18.17
C ALA A 3 -48.27 -11.50 -18.14
N ALA A 4 -46.96 -11.25 -18.09
CA ALA A 4 -46.23 -10.31 -17.26
C ALA A 4 -44.89 -9.87 -17.89
N PHE A 5 -44.59 -8.59 -17.76
CA PHE A 5 -43.25 -8.02 -17.89
C PHE A 5 -42.60 -8.07 -16.50
N GLY A 6 -41.56 -8.89 -16.33
CA GLY A 6 -40.79 -8.98 -15.09
C GLY A 6 -39.40 -8.37 -15.28
N PHE A 7 -39.21 -7.19 -14.69
CA PHE A 7 -37.98 -6.39 -14.69
C PHE A 7 -36.78 -7.20 -14.14
N VAL A 8 -35.72 -7.35 -14.92
CA VAL A 8 -34.41 -7.81 -14.43
C VAL A 8 -33.71 -6.59 -13.83
N LEU A 9 -33.72 -6.47 -12.50
CA LEU A 9 -32.92 -5.48 -11.79
C LEU A 9 -31.47 -6.00 -11.70
N ILE A 10 -30.63 -5.59 -12.66
CA ILE A 10 -29.18 -5.80 -12.55
C ILE A 10 -28.67 -4.74 -11.55
N CYS A 11 -28.54 -5.13 -10.29
CA CYS A 11 -27.72 -4.37 -9.33
C CYS A 11 -26.26 -4.49 -9.78
N LEU A 12 -25.82 -3.55 -10.63
CA LEU A 12 -24.42 -3.23 -10.80
C LEU A 12 -23.94 -2.69 -9.45
N ALA A 13 -23.47 -3.59 -8.59
CA ALA A 13 -22.60 -3.23 -7.49
C ALA A 13 -21.39 -2.55 -8.10
N GLY A 14 -21.40 -1.21 -8.13
CA GLY A 14 -20.25 -0.42 -8.48
C GLY A 14 -19.19 -0.72 -7.45
N SER A 15 -18.23 -1.58 -7.79
CA SER A 15 -16.96 -1.67 -7.09
C SER A 15 -16.36 -0.26 -7.16
N ALA A 16 -16.51 0.50 -6.07
CA ALA A 16 -15.80 1.76 -5.91
C ALA A 16 -14.32 1.38 -5.86
N ILE A 17 -13.65 1.46 -7.01
CA ILE A 17 -12.19 1.45 -7.09
C ILE A 17 -11.78 2.77 -6.41
N CYS A 18 -11.60 2.72 -5.09
CA CYS A 18 -11.07 3.84 -4.32
C CYS A 18 -9.61 3.98 -4.73
N LYS A 19 -9.36 4.76 -5.79
CA LYS A 19 -8.00 5.20 -6.10
C LYS A 19 -7.60 6.19 -5.03
N LEU A 20 -6.43 5.98 -4.43
CA LEU A 20 -5.85 6.95 -3.50
C LEU A 20 -5.69 8.31 -4.19
N GLY A 21 -6.15 9.38 -3.53
CA GLY A 21 -6.08 10.76 -4.02
C GLY A 21 -4.72 11.40 -3.80
N SER A 22 -4.48 12.55 -4.42
CA SER A 22 -3.25 13.33 -4.20
C SER A 22 -3.08 13.76 -2.73
N PRO A 23 -1.84 14.00 -2.25
CA PRO A 23 -1.59 14.50 -0.89
C PRO A 23 -2.45 15.70 -0.51
N GLY A 24 -3.22 15.59 0.58
CA GLY A 24 -4.16 16.62 1.04
C GLY A 24 -3.60 17.74 1.92
N GLY A 25 -2.27 17.85 2.05
CA GLY A 25 -1.65 18.85 2.93
C GLY A 25 -1.72 20.29 2.37
N PRO A 26 -1.71 21.32 3.24
CA PRO A 26 -1.80 22.73 2.84
C PRO A 26 -0.61 23.18 1.97
N MET A 27 0.53 22.48 2.07
CA MET A 27 1.69 22.69 1.23
C MET A 27 1.69 21.71 0.05
N LYS A 28 1.11 22.14 -1.08
CA LYS A 28 1.26 21.48 -2.39
C LYS A 28 2.64 21.81 -2.98
N LEU A 29 3.70 21.38 -2.31
CA LEU A 29 5.05 21.52 -2.86
C LEU A 29 5.16 20.61 -4.10
N PRO A 30 5.62 21.11 -5.25
CA PRO A 30 5.90 20.25 -6.39
C PRO A 30 6.99 19.27 -5.98
N ARG A 31 6.67 17.98 -6.03
CA ARG A 31 7.61 16.88 -5.85
C ARG A 31 7.44 15.93 -7.02
N ASP A 32 8.54 15.49 -7.58
CA ASP A 32 8.52 14.41 -8.55
C ASP A 32 7.98 13.16 -7.87
N SER A 33 7.21 12.35 -8.62
CA SER A 33 6.71 11.08 -8.10
C SER A 33 7.88 10.15 -7.78
N PRO A 34 7.98 9.61 -6.56
CA PRO A 34 9.00 8.65 -6.21
C PRO A 34 8.98 7.41 -7.11
N ASP A 35 10.15 6.95 -7.51
CA ASP A 35 10.31 5.62 -8.11
C ASP A 35 10.10 4.53 -7.05
N GLY A 36 9.04 3.73 -7.22
CA GLY A 36 8.69 2.65 -6.30
C GLY A 36 9.71 1.51 -6.29
N PHE A 37 10.30 1.14 -7.43
CA PHE A 37 11.31 0.10 -7.46
C PHE A 37 12.62 0.56 -6.84
N LEU A 38 13.06 1.79 -7.12
CA LEU A 38 14.24 2.37 -6.49
C LEU A 38 14.06 2.46 -4.97
N THR A 39 12.86 2.84 -4.50
CA THR A 39 12.53 2.81 -3.07
C THR A 39 12.72 1.40 -2.52
N MET A 40 12.11 0.39 -3.14
CA MET A 40 12.31 -1.00 -2.73
C MET A 40 13.77 -1.45 -2.78
N GLU A 41 14.58 -0.96 -3.71
CA GLU A 41 16.00 -1.30 -3.82
C GLU A 41 16.82 -0.72 -2.66
N LYS A 42 16.54 0.52 -2.27
CA LYS A 42 17.29 1.25 -1.25
C LYS A 42 16.92 0.85 0.18
N PHE A 43 15.65 0.60 0.44
CA PHE A 43 15.17 0.29 1.79
C PHE A 43 15.14 -1.22 2.04
N LYS A 44 16.24 -1.77 2.56
CA LYS A 44 16.29 -3.19 2.99
C LYS A 44 15.60 -3.41 4.33
N HIS A 45 15.61 -2.41 5.20
CA HIS A 45 15.00 -2.43 6.52
C HIS A 45 14.31 -1.08 6.74
N ALA A 46 13.12 -1.09 7.31
CA ALA A 46 12.42 0.14 7.71
C ALA A 46 11.58 -0.12 8.97
N VAL A 47 11.28 0.94 9.73
CA VAL A 47 10.45 0.87 10.93
C VAL A 47 9.46 2.02 10.90
N ALA A 48 8.18 1.73 11.08
CA ALA A 48 7.14 2.75 11.15
C ALA A 48 7.34 3.57 12.43
N ILE A 49 7.63 4.86 12.24
CA ILE A 49 7.77 5.86 13.29
C ILE A 49 6.39 6.34 13.76
N SER A 50 5.48 6.49 12.81
CA SER A 50 4.11 6.97 13.04
C SER A 50 3.20 6.49 11.92
N ASP A 51 1.95 6.18 12.26
CA ASP A 51 0.83 6.08 11.33
C ASP A 51 -0.13 7.27 11.47
N SER A 52 -1.08 7.39 10.53
CA SER A 52 -2.01 8.54 10.47
C SER A 52 -3.17 8.45 11.45
N ASP A 53 -3.45 7.28 12.00
CA ASP A 53 -4.48 7.06 13.00
C ASP A 53 -3.86 6.74 14.36
N ASN A 54 -4.50 7.25 15.41
CA ASN A 54 -4.00 7.13 16.78
C ASN A 54 -4.58 5.87 17.44
N ASP A 55 -4.46 4.72 16.79
CA ASP A 55 -4.94 3.44 17.32
C ASP A 55 -3.82 2.49 17.77
N THR A 56 -2.56 2.89 17.58
CA THR A 56 -1.33 2.22 18.03
C THR A 56 -1.07 0.85 17.39
N ILE A 57 -1.88 0.39 16.44
CA ILE A 57 -1.81 -0.98 15.91
C ILE A 57 -0.51 -1.23 15.15
N PHE A 58 -0.05 -0.24 14.39
CA PHE A 58 1.15 -0.32 13.54
C PHE A 58 2.33 0.49 14.07
N GLU A 59 2.25 1.04 15.28
CA GLU A 59 3.39 1.65 15.93
C GLU A 59 4.54 0.65 16.02
N CYS A 60 5.73 1.02 15.56
CA CYS A 60 6.91 0.14 15.50
C CYS A 60 6.77 -1.05 14.53
N LEU A 61 5.81 -1.05 13.60
CA LEU A 61 5.79 -2.00 12.48
C LEU A 61 7.17 -1.99 11.82
N SER A 62 7.82 -3.15 11.76
CA SER A 62 9.14 -3.26 11.15
C SER A 62 9.07 -4.09 9.89
N THR A 63 9.80 -3.67 8.87
CA THR A 63 9.87 -4.35 7.59
C THR A 63 11.30 -4.75 7.27
N LYS A 64 11.44 -5.91 6.62
CA LYS A 64 12.73 -6.44 6.19
C LYS A 64 12.60 -7.07 4.82
N ARG A 65 13.40 -6.60 3.87
CA ARG A 65 13.50 -7.19 2.54
C ARG A 65 14.22 -8.54 2.60
N LEU A 66 13.54 -9.57 2.13
CA LEU A 66 14.06 -10.92 1.98
C LEU A 66 14.72 -11.13 0.62
N GLY A 67 14.15 -10.54 -0.43
CA GLY A 67 14.62 -10.70 -1.80
C GLY A 67 14.18 -9.54 -2.68
N ILE A 68 14.91 -9.33 -3.78
CA ILE A 68 14.54 -8.41 -4.85
C ILE A 68 14.96 -9.00 -6.18
N ASP A 69 14.10 -8.91 -7.18
CA ASP A 69 14.37 -9.33 -8.55
C ASP A 69 14.34 -8.11 -9.48
N PRO A 70 15.50 -7.67 -9.99
CA PRO A 70 15.57 -6.53 -10.90
C PRO A 70 15.02 -6.82 -12.30
N GLN A 71 14.82 -8.07 -12.69
CA GLN A 71 14.25 -8.42 -13.99
C GLN A 71 12.73 -8.26 -13.99
N THR A 72 12.08 -8.67 -12.92
CA THR A 72 10.61 -8.57 -12.76
C THR A 72 10.18 -7.33 -11.97
N LEU A 73 11.12 -6.56 -11.44
CA LEU A 73 10.90 -5.40 -10.57
C LEU A 73 10.09 -5.77 -9.32
N THR A 74 10.33 -6.94 -8.74
CA THR A 74 9.59 -7.43 -7.57
C THR A 74 10.48 -7.50 -6.33
N GLY A 75 9.88 -7.34 -5.16
CA GLY A 75 10.53 -7.52 -3.87
C GLY A 75 9.68 -8.36 -2.92
N THR A 76 10.33 -9.13 -2.05
CA THR A 76 9.66 -9.86 -0.96
C THR A 76 10.08 -9.25 0.37
N TYR A 77 9.09 -8.95 1.22
CA TYR A 77 9.29 -8.34 2.52
C TYR A 77 8.60 -9.13 3.63
N GLU A 78 9.26 -9.22 4.78
CA GLU A 78 8.62 -9.56 6.06
C GLU A 78 8.15 -8.28 6.73
N PHE A 79 6.91 -8.28 7.21
CA PHE A 79 6.33 -7.24 8.03
C PHE A 79 6.05 -7.85 9.41
N LEU A 80 6.75 -7.38 10.44
CA LEU A 80 6.54 -7.78 11.83
C LEU A 80 5.60 -6.79 12.51
N LEU A 81 4.39 -7.25 12.82
CA LEU A 81 3.39 -6.51 13.58
C LEU A 81 3.71 -6.60 15.08
N PRO A 82 4.15 -5.52 15.74
CA PRO A 82 4.61 -5.59 17.13
C PRO A 82 3.49 -5.88 18.13
N SER A 83 2.26 -5.44 17.84
CA SER A 83 1.09 -5.66 18.69
C SER A 83 0.72 -7.14 18.84
N SER A 84 0.97 -7.97 17.83
CA SER A 84 0.66 -9.41 17.81
C SER A 84 1.89 -10.32 17.79
N GLY A 85 3.06 -9.79 17.41
CA GLY A 85 4.26 -10.57 17.09
C GLY A 85 4.15 -11.37 15.79
N HIS A 86 3.06 -11.19 15.02
CA HIS A 86 2.87 -11.90 13.75
C HIS A 86 3.78 -11.35 12.66
N VAL A 87 4.27 -12.27 11.82
CA VAL A 87 5.03 -11.94 10.62
C VAL A 87 4.15 -12.18 9.41
N LEU A 88 4.03 -11.17 8.54
CA LEU A 88 3.33 -11.24 7.28
C LEU A 88 4.33 -11.14 6.12
N LEU A 89 4.11 -11.92 5.07
CA LEU A 89 4.91 -11.82 3.86
C LEU A 89 4.18 -10.97 2.83
N PHE A 90 4.87 -9.95 2.34
CA PHE A 90 4.39 -9.09 1.27
C PHE A 90 5.27 -9.24 0.02
N TYR A 91 4.61 -9.36 -1.12
CA TYR A 91 5.21 -9.27 -2.44
C TYR A 91 4.88 -7.90 -3.01
N VAL A 92 5.92 -7.11 -3.25
CA VAL A 92 5.79 -5.71 -3.64
C VAL A 92 6.33 -5.53 -5.05
N ARG A 93 5.63 -4.77 -5.87
CA ARG A 93 6.03 -4.37 -7.22
C ARG A 93 5.62 -2.92 -7.50
N PRO A 94 6.21 -2.25 -8.51
CA PRO A 94 5.66 -1.00 -8.99
C PRO A 94 4.19 -1.13 -9.38
N GLY A 95 3.41 -0.12 -9.06
CA GLY A 95 2.03 0.03 -9.52
C GLY A 95 1.97 0.62 -10.92
N ASP A 96 0.74 0.81 -11.40
CA ASP A 96 0.48 1.24 -12.79
C ASP A 96 0.76 2.74 -13.02
N THR A 97 1.01 3.51 -11.96
CA THR A 97 1.24 4.95 -12.02
C THR A 97 2.49 5.34 -11.24
N PRO A 98 3.22 6.40 -11.64
CA PRO A 98 4.39 6.86 -10.91
C PRO A 98 4.08 7.17 -9.44
N GLY A 99 4.94 6.72 -8.53
CA GLY A 99 4.73 6.88 -7.09
C GLY A 99 3.81 5.84 -6.46
N THR A 100 3.31 4.84 -7.20
CA THR A 100 2.49 3.77 -6.62
C THR A 100 3.20 2.42 -6.61
N ILE A 101 2.81 1.60 -5.64
CA ILE A 101 3.24 0.21 -5.50
C ILE A 101 2.00 -0.68 -5.38
N THR A 102 2.15 -1.93 -5.78
CA THR A 102 1.16 -2.98 -5.53
C THR A 102 1.75 -3.97 -4.55
N LEU A 103 0.98 -4.26 -3.50
CA LEU A 103 1.30 -5.27 -2.50
C LEU A 103 0.33 -6.45 -2.65
N THR A 104 0.85 -7.67 -2.56
CA THR A 104 0.05 -8.87 -2.29
C THR A 104 0.63 -9.58 -1.07
N SER A 105 -0.17 -10.38 -0.39
CA SER A 105 0.30 -11.19 0.74
C SER A 105 0.03 -12.67 0.53
N ASP A 106 0.65 -13.50 1.35
CA ASP A 106 0.37 -14.93 1.42
C ASP A 106 -1.01 -15.25 2.02
N LEU A 107 -1.53 -14.37 2.89
CA LEU A 107 -2.86 -14.51 3.50
C LEU A 107 -4.00 -13.99 2.63
N ASP A 108 -3.75 -12.90 1.89
CA ASP A 108 -4.68 -12.29 0.94
C ASP A 108 -3.96 -12.03 -0.39
N PRO A 109 -4.23 -12.83 -1.43
CA PRO A 109 -3.63 -12.65 -2.74
C PRO A 109 -4.23 -11.48 -3.52
N ASN A 110 -5.29 -10.83 -3.01
CA ASN A 110 -5.87 -9.67 -3.68
C ASN A 110 -4.88 -8.50 -3.66
N PRO A 111 -4.60 -7.87 -4.82
CA PRO A 111 -3.73 -6.71 -4.90
C PRO A 111 -4.22 -5.55 -4.04
N LYS A 112 -3.30 -4.97 -3.28
CA LYS A 112 -3.47 -3.78 -2.45
C LYS A 112 -2.63 -2.65 -3.01
N GLU A 113 -3.19 -1.45 -3.01
CA GLU A 113 -2.47 -0.26 -3.48
C GLU A 113 -1.66 0.36 -2.34
N GLY A 114 -0.45 0.80 -2.66
CA GLY A 114 0.29 1.74 -1.84
C GLY A 114 0.72 2.95 -2.65
N ILE A 115 0.77 4.12 -2.03
CA ILE A 115 1.33 5.35 -2.61
C ILE A 115 2.57 5.74 -1.82
N ILE A 116 3.67 6.02 -2.51
CA ILE A 116 4.86 6.65 -1.93
C ILE A 116 4.76 8.15 -2.20
N TYR A 117 4.51 8.92 -1.15
CA TYR A 117 4.39 10.38 -1.24
C TYR A 117 5.74 11.09 -1.21
N TYR A 118 6.72 10.49 -0.54
CA TYR A 118 8.06 11.05 -0.39
C TYR A 118 9.07 9.95 -0.10
N THR A 119 10.28 10.12 -0.62
CA THR A 119 11.47 9.43 -0.13
C THR A 119 12.70 10.24 -0.45
N ASP A 120 13.72 10.10 0.37
CA ASP A 120 15.05 10.63 0.10
C ASP A 120 16.03 9.55 -0.42
N TYR A 121 15.55 8.31 -0.58
CA TYR A 121 16.30 7.13 -1.01
C TYR A 121 17.44 6.70 -0.09
N LYS A 122 17.47 7.20 1.15
CA LYS A 122 18.54 6.91 2.12
C LYS A 122 17.98 6.35 3.42
N ASP A 123 17.09 7.09 4.07
CA ASP A 123 16.64 6.79 5.43
C ASP A 123 15.19 7.16 5.73
N CYS A 124 14.46 7.78 4.77
CA CYS A 124 13.08 8.14 4.99
C CYS A 124 12.16 7.82 3.79
N VAL A 125 11.00 7.24 4.10
CA VAL A 125 9.87 7.05 3.19
C VAL A 125 8.59 7.52 3.87
N VAL A 126 7.73 8.23 3.15
CA VAL A 126 6.35 8.48 3.55
C VAL A 126 5.44 7.77 2.57
N ALA A 127 4.67 6.79 3.03
CA ALA A 127 3.84 5.96 2.19
C ALA A 127 2.42 5.79 2.75
N ASP A 128 1.41 5.79 1.89
CA ASP A 128 0.08 5.26 2.17
C ASP A 128 0.07 3.79 1.81
N LEU A 129 -0.34 2.89 2.70
CA LEU A 129 -0.50 1.47 2.40
C LEU A 129 -1.92 1.03 2.76
N GLU A 130 -2.56 0.32 1.83
CA GLU A 130 -3.76 -0.45 2.15
C GLU A 130 -3.35 -1.79 2.79
N LEU A 131 -3.57 -1.93 4.10
CA LEU A 131 -3.30 -3.17 4.83
C LEU A 131 -4.62 -3.90 5.14
N GLN A 132 -4.56 -5.23 5.23
CA GLN A 132 -5.75 -6.08 5.33
C GLN A 132 -6.63 -5.71 6.53
N GLY A 133 -7.91 -5.43 6.29
CA GLY A 133 -8.91 -5.18 7.34
C GLY A 133 -8.96 -3.74 7.88
N ASP A 134 -7.94 -2.92 7.65
CA ASP A 134 -7.74 -1.65 8.36
C ASP A 134 -7.73 -0.39 7.48
N GLY A 135 -8.14 -0.51 6.21
CA GLY A 135 -8.21 0.62 5.28
C GLY A 135 -6.84 1.20 4.91
N HIS A 136 -6.83 2.43 4.41
CA HIS A 136 -5.61 3.14 4.02
C HIS A 136 -4.97 3.83 5.21
N ARG A 137 -3.68 3.58 5.44
CA ARG A 137 -2.89 4.21 6.51
C ARG A 137 -1.61 4.80 5.97
N LYS A 138 -1.29 6.01 6.43
CA LYS A 138 -0.05 6.70 6.07
C LYS A 138 1.01 6.43 7.10
N PHE A 139 2.12 5.87 6.64
CA PHE A 139 3.29 5.53 7.42
C PHE A 139 4.44 6.50 7.12
N ILE A 140 5.18 6.82 8.17
CA ILE A 140 6.54 7.38 8.07
C ILE A 140 7.49 6.26 8.48
N LEU A 141 8.35 5.86 7.55
CA LEU A 141 9.20 4.66 7.59
C LEU A 141 10.68 5.00 7.37
#